data_AF-A0A414LYS4-F1
#
_entry.id   AF-A0A414LYS4-F1
#
_cell.length_a   1.000
_cell.length_b   1.000
_cell.length_c   1.000
_cell.angle_alpha   90.00
_cell.angle_beta   90.00
_cell.angle_gamma   90.00
#
_symmetry.space_group_name_H-M   'P 1'
#
loop_
_entity.id
_entity.type
_entity.pdbx_description
1 polymer ?
#
loop_
_entity_poly.entity_id
_entity_poly.type
_entity_poly.pdbx_seq_one_letter_code
_entity_poly.pdbx_strand_id
1 'polypeptide(L)'
;MRNYFISWFYSEQANDESYYPSVGGSSSSAEFQYVYWRCIYVLYRSALITNRDIVTDWLFFTNVKNLPTVDGVDFGRFFEENQIQVIYLELTRKTPKDWYGAWRNQFYLFDVLEYLKNLEGNHLILDSDCVIAHSLQNLYQEIEREQVLTLPIDYSIEKDINGCSMEQMRQIYQKMFDTEYPKNLLYMGGEFIAMTSEAVSELLPIFYDVWAKDQKLYEQKEQKLNEEAHTLSLCYYRMGKVNELGRKYIRRIWTDMNLDQVKEGDDKLAIWHLPAEKKFGFAELFKRLKNRQNITPEELLRMSDRCMKLTATKEQRKRNWYVRYGKNKIKKLFIK
;
A
#
# COMPACT_ATOMS: atom_id res chain seq x y z
N MET A 1 -14.89 18.33 8.10
CA MET A 1 -13.75 18.26 7.16
C MET A 1 -14.04 17.19 6.10
N ARG A 2 -13.48 17.27 4.89
CA ARG A 2 -13.63 16.20 3.88
C ARG A 2 -12.75 15.00 4.22
N ASN A 3 -13.20 13.80 3.86
CA ASN A 3 -12.49 12.55 4.11
C ASN A 3 -12.27 11.84 2.77
N TYR A 4 -11.02 11.78 2.33
CA TYR A 4 -10.64 11.16 1.06
C TYR A 4 -10.10 9.76 1.28
N PHE A 5 -10.72 8.78 0.60
CA PHE A 5 -10.20 7.42 0.53
C PHE A 5 -9.47 7.22 -0.79
N ILE A 6 -8.19 6.90 -0.71
CA ILE A 6 -7.26 6.94 -1.84
C ILE A 6 -6.53 5.61 -1.97
N SER A 7 -6.41 5.15 -3.20
CA SER A 7 -5.43 4.13 -3.58
C SER A 7 -4.86 4.49 -4.95
N TRP A 8 -3.82 3.79 -5.36
CA TRP A 8 -3.11 4.10 -6.58
C TRP A 8 -2.54 2.85 -7.23
N PHE A 9 -2.31 2.92 -8.54
CA PHE A 9 -1.66 1.88 -9.30
C PHE A 9 -0.89 2.49 -10.47
N TYR A 10 0.42 2.29 -10.45
CA TYR A 10 1.29 2.66 -11.57
C TYR A 10 1.64 1.41 -12.38
N SER A 11 1.16 1.37 -13.62
CA SER A 11 1.50 0.36 -14.61
C SER A 11 2.85 0.68 -15.22
N GLU A 12 3.88 -0.08 -14.85
CA GLU A 12 5.17 -0.03 -15.53
C GLU A 12 5.04 -0.53 -16.98
N GLN A 13 5.77 0.12 -17.89
CA GLN A 13 5.81 -0.26 -19.30
C GLN A 13 6.92 -1.29 -19.54
N ALA A 14 6.81 -2.05 -20.64
CA ALA A 14 7.87 -2.94 -21.06
C ALA A 14 9.19 -2.15 -21.23
N ASN A 15 10.31 -2.69 -20.73
CA ASN A 15 11.65 -2.09 -20.66
C ASN A 15 11.90 -1.05 -19.54
N ASP A 16 10.94 -0.82 -18.65
CA ASP A 16 11.10 -0.03 -17.42
C ASP A 16 10.61 -0.80 -16.17
N GLU A 17 10.72 -2.13 -16.23
CA GLU A 17 10.16 -3.04 -15.24
C GLU A 17 10.98 -3.09 -13.94
N SER A 18 10.29 -3.18 -12.81
CA SER A 18 10.86 -3.45 -11.51
C SER A 18 10.44 -4.83 -11.01
N TYR A 19 11.25 -5.45 -10.15
CA TYR A 19 10.92 -6.75 -9.57
C TYR A 19 10.01 -6.62 -8.33
N TYR A 20 8.93 -7.42 -8.27
CA TYR A 20 7.99 -7.47 -7.13
C TYR A 20 7.91 -8.90 -6.56
N PRO A 21 8.57 -9.19 -5.43
CA PRO A 21 8.67 -10.54 -4.88
C PRO A 21 7.31 -11.21 -4.56
N SER A 22 6.32 -10.42 -4.12
CA SER A 22 5.00 -10.94 -3.72
C SER A 22 4.16 -11.44 -4.90
N VAL A 23 4.37 -10.86 -6.09
CA VAL A 23 3.60 -11.19 -7.31
C VAL A 23 4.42 -12.02 -8.30
N GLY A 24 5.73 -11.80 -8.43
CA GLY A 24 6.59 -12.52 -9.39
C GLY A 24 6.15 -12.35 -10.86
N GLY A 25 7.06 -12.63 -11.79
CA GLY A 25 6.84 -12.34 -13.21
C GLY A 25 7.13 -10.88 -13.55
N SER A 26 6.83 -10.50 -14.79
CA SER A 26 7.07 -9.17 -15.34
C SER A 26 5.98 -8.19 -14.89
N SER A 27 6.36 -7.01 -14.37
CA SER A 27 5.41 -5.98 -13.91
C SER A 27 4.58 -5.36 -15.02
N SER A 28 5.06 -5.45 -16.27
CA SER A 28 4.36 -5.02 -17.47
C SER A 28 3.37 -6.06 -18.03
N SER A 29 3.40 -7.31 -17.54
CA SER A 29 2.53 -8.38 -18.05
C SER A 29 1.07 -8.23 -17.60
N ALA A 30 0.12 -8.56 -18.47
CA ALA A 30 -1.31 -8.50 -18.16
C ALA A 30 -1.67 -9.38 -16.94
N GLU A 31 -1.07 -10.57 -16.84
CA GLU A 31 -1.30 -11.50 -15.72
C GLU A 31 -0.85 -10.91 -14.38
N PHE A 32 0.27 -10.19 -14.38
CA PHE A 32 0.75 -9.47 -13.20
C PHE A 32 -0.20 -8.35 -12.81
N GLN A 33 -0.56 -7.50 -13.77
CA GLN A 33 -1.44 -6.35 -13.52
C GLN A 33 -2.82 -6.79 -13.06
N TYR A 34 -3.37 -7.88 -13.59
CA TYR A 34 -4.67 -8.41 -13.18
C TYR A 34 -4.71 -8.84 -11.71
N VAL A 35 -3.58 -9.18 -11.09
CA VAL A 35 -3.52 -9.43 -9.63
C VAL A 35 -3.86 -8.13 -8.89
N TYR A 36 -3.23 -7.02 -9.25
CA TYR A 36 -3.46 -5.72 -8.64
C TYR A 36 -4.87 -5.19 -8.90
N TRP A 37 -5.40 -5.32 -10.11
CA TRP A 37 -6.78 -4.94 -10.40
C TRP A 37 -7.81 -5.67 -9.53
N ARG A 38 -7.61 -6.97 -9.26
CA ARG A 38 -8.46 -7.69 -8.30
C ARG A 38 -8.34 -7.15 -6.87
N CYS A 39 -7.12 -6.78 -6.45
CA CYS A 39 -6.88 -6.16 -5.14
C CYS A 39 -7.58 -4.80 -5.05
N ILE A 40 -7.40 -3.93 -6.05
CA ILE A 40 -8.08 -2.62 -6.17
C ILE A 40 -9.59 -2.77 -6.07
N TYR A 41 -10.19 -3.69 -6.82
CA TYR A 41 -11.63 -3.93 -6.75
C TYR A 41 -12.07 -4.32 -5.34
N VAL A 42 -11.35 -5.25 -4.70
CA VAL A 42 -11.67 -5.69 -3.33
C VAL A 42 -11.50 -4.55 -2.33
N LEU A 43 -10.45 -3.74 -2.45
CA LEU A 43 -10.19 -2.59 -1.59
C LEU A 43 -11.36 -1.62 -1.64
N TYR A 44 -11.68 -1.08 -2.82
CA TYR A 44 -12.78 -0.12 -2.95
C TYR A 44 -14.12 -0.76 -2.61
N ARG A 45 -14.36 -2.01 -3.00
CA ARG A 45 -15.64 -2.65 -2.66
C ARG A 45 -15.83 -2.84 -1.17
N SER A 46 -14.80 -3.31 -0.48
CA SER A 46 -14.86 -3.48 0.98
C SER A 46 -15.06 -2.14 1.68
N ALA A 47 -14.34 -1.10 1.24
CA ALA A 47 -14.47 0.26 1.75
C ALA A 47 -15.87 0.84 1.52
N LEU A 48 -16.41 0.73 0.30
CA LEU A 48 -17.75 1.21 -0.04
C LEU A 48 -18.85 0.50 0.78
N ILE A 49 -18.70 -0.79 1.08
CA ILE A 49 -19.69 -1.51 1.90
C ILE A 49 -19.69 -1.00 3.35
N THR A 50 -18.54 -0.57 3.86
CA THR A 50 -18.33 -0.30 5.30
C THR A 50 -18.26 1.18 5.66
N ASN A 51 -18.10 2.08 4.68
CA ASN A 51 -17.70 3.47 4.93
C ASN A 51 -18.34 4.53 3.99
N ARG A 52 -19.42 4.21 3.28
CA ARG A 52 -20.11 5.17 2.37
C ARG A 52 -20.55 6.47 3.05
N ASP A 53 -20.85 6.40 4.32
CA ASP A 53 -21.39 7.44 5.18
C ASP A 53 -20.29 8.25 5.90
N ILE A 54 -19.02 7.84 5.75
CA ILE A 54 -17.86 8.43 6.43
C ILE A 54 -16.92 9.10 5.43
N VAL A 55 -16.70 8.45 4.29
CA VAL A 55 -15.83 8.93 3.21
C VAL A 55 -16.63 9.83 2.29
N THR A 56 -16.15 11.06 2.10
CA THR A 56 -16.80 12.04 1.23
C THR A 56 -16.40 11.87 -0.23
N ASP A 57 -15.13 11.52 -0.46
CA ASP A 57 -14.53 11.50 -1.79
C ASP A 57 -13.67 10.26 -1.98
N TRP A 58 -13.83 9.60 -3.13
CA TRP A 58 -13.14 8.36 -3.48
C TRP A 58 -12.23 8.63 -4.67
N LEU A 59 -10.92 8.51 -4.50
CA LEU A 59 -9.95 8.84 -5.54
C LEU A 59 -9.10 7.63 -5.86
N PHE A 60 -8.87 7.35 -7.15
CA PHE A 60 -7.96 6.33 -7.63
C PHE A 60 -6.94 6.94 -8.60
N PHE A 61 -5.65 6.85 -8.28
CA PHE A 61 -4.59 7.43 -9.10
C PHE A 61 -3.93 6.38 -9.99
N THR A 62 -3.77 6.66 -11.28
CA THR A 62 -3.10 5.73 -12.19
C THR A 62 -2.50 6.42 -13.41
N ASN A 63 -1.51 5.80 -14.06
CA ASN A 63 -1.03 6.18 -15.39
C ASN A 63 -1.69 5.37 -16.52
N VAL A 64 -2.74 4.60 -16.22
CA VAL A 64 -3.46 3.79 -17.20
C VAL A 64 -4.60 4.62 -17.79
N LYS A 65 -4.47 5.05 -19.05
CA LYS A 65 -5.50 5.85 -19.75
C LYS A 65 -6.77 5.07 -20.03
N ASN A 66 -6.62 3.82 -20.47
CA ASN A 66 -7.73 2.93 -20.80
C ASN A 66 -7.83 1.85 -19.73
N LEU A 67 -8.77 2.00 -18.81
CA LEU A 67 -8.97 1.05 -17.72
C LEU A 67 -9.36 -0.32 -18.25
N PRO A 68 -8.84 -1.41 -17.67
CA PRO A 68 -9.04 -2.73 -18.23
C PRO A 68 -10.40 -3.31 -17.87
N THR A 69 -10.80 -4.34 -18.63
CA THR A 69 -11.76 -5.34 -18.16
C THR A 69 -10.99 -6.54 -17.62
N VAL A 70 -11.20 -6.91 -16.35
CA VAL A 70 -10.54 -8.06 -15.72
C VAL A 70 -11.58 -9.04 -15.20
N ASP A 71 -11.52 -10.30 -15.67
CA ASP A 71 -12.42 -11.38 -15.26
C ASP A 71 -13.92 -11.01 -15.37
N GLY A 72 -14.28 -10.21 -16.38
CA GLY A 72 -15.65 -9.75 -16.62
C GLY A 72 -16.08 -8.51 -15.82
N VAL A 73 -15.16 -7.86 -15.11
CA VAL A 73 -15.40 -6.54 -14.48
C VAL A 73 -14.76 -5.46 -15.33
N ASP A 74 -15.56 -4.56 -15.88
CA ASP A 74 -15.12 -3.32 -16.50
C ASP A 74 -14.79 -2.30 -15.40
N PHE A 75 -13.51 -1.92 -15.28
CA PHE A 75 -13.08 -1.01 -14.22
C PHE A 75 -13.49 0.44 -14.47
N GLY A 76 -13.63 0.86 -15.72
CA GLY A 76 -14.13 2.21 -16.04
C GLY A 76 -15.56 2.36 -15.54
N ARG A 77 -16.41 1.39 -15.91
CA ARG A 77 -17.80 1.34 -15.44
C ARG A 77 -17.90 1.17 -13.93
N PHE A 78 -17.09 0.29 -13.34
CA PHE A 78 -17.08 0.08 -11.89
C PHE A 78 -16.78 1.36 -11.12
N PHE A 79 -15.75 2.11 -11.53
CA PHE A 79 -15.41 3.37 -10.88
C PHE A 79 -16.48 4.43 -11.08
N GLU A 80 -17.00 4.58 -12.29
CA GLU A 80 -18.09 5.53 -12.60
C GLU A 80 -19.34 5.27 -11.76
N GLU A 81 -19.85 4.03 -11.75
CA GLU A 81 -21.05 3.64 -10.99
C GLU A 81 -20.90 3.83 -9.47
N ASN A 82 -19.66 3.81 -8.97
CA ASN A 82 -19.37 3.99 -7.55
C ASN A 82 -18.83 5.38 -7.21
N GLN A 83 -18.81 6.31 -8.17
CA GLN A 83 -18.32 7.69 -7.99
C GLN A 83 -16.87 7.76 -7.50
N ILE A 84 -16.06 6.80 -7.95
CA ILE A 84 -14.61 6.79 -7.71
C ILE A 84 -13.97 7.60 -8.83
N GLN A 85 -13.38 8.73 -8.48
CA GLN A 85 -12.71 9.61 -9.43
C GLN A 85 -11.36 9.02 -9.81
N VAL A 86 -11.17 8.77 -11.10
CA VAL A 86 -9.90 8.27 -11.63
C VAL A 86 -9.04 9.45 -12.04
N ILE A 87 -7.93 9.65 -11.34
CA ILE A 87 -6.98 10.73 -11.61
C ILE A 87 -5.79 10.16 -12.37
N TYR A 88 -5.57 10.69 -13.56
CA TYR A 88 -4.40 10.35 -14.36
C TYR A 88 -3.18 11.14 -13.90
N LEU A 89 -2.12 10.45 -13.49
CA LEU A 89 -0.81 11.07 -13.24
C LEU A 89 0.31 10.25 -13.89
N GLU A 90 1.37 10.94 -14.29
CA GLU A 90 2.63 10.32 -14.70
C GLU A 90 3.60 10.28 -13.52
N LEU A 91 4.52 9.31 -13.53
CA LEU A 91 5.63 9.27 -12.59
C LEU A 91 6.67 10.33 -12.98
N THR A 92 6.79 11.40 -12.20
CA THR A 92 7.78 12.47 -12.47
C THR A 92 9.13 12.17 -11.81
N ARG A 93 9.14 11.42 -10.71
CA ARG A 93 10.35 11.01 -9.96
C ARG A 93 10.90 9.66 -10.44
N LYS A 94 11.18 9.55 -11.74
CA LYS A 94 11.78 8.33 -12.29
C LYS A 94 13.22 8.21 -11.80
N THR A 95 13.53 7.09 -11.15
CA THR A 95 14.90 6.75 -10.79
C THR A 95 15.65 6.15 -11.98
N PRO A 96 16.97 6.37 -12.09
CA PRO A 96 17.84 5.66 -13.02
C PRO A 96 17.68 4.13 -12.96
N LYS A 97 17.97 3.44 -14.06
CA LYS A 97 17.80 1.97 -14.17
C LYS A 97 18.68 1.19 -13.19
N ASP A 98 19.84 1.74 -12.84
CA ASP A 98 20.80 1.19 -11.90
C ASP A 98 20.63 1.76 -10.48
N TRP A 99 19.52 2.46 -10.18
CA TRP A 99 19.23 2.95 -8.84
C TRP A 99 19.05 1.80 -7.84
N TYR A 100 18.05 0.94 -8.06
CA TYR A 100 17.81 -0.29 -7.31
C TYR A 100 16.93 -1.22 -8.15
N GLY A 101 17.11 -2.54 -8.05
CA GLY A 101 16.46 -3.51 -8.95
C GLY A 101 14.96 -3.74 -8.73
N ALA A 102 14.34 -3.06 -7.77
CA ALA A 102 12.95 -3.26 -7.38
C ALA A 102 12.29 -1.94 -6.92
N TRP A 103 10.96 -1.91 -6.91
CA TRP A 103 10.14 -0.84 -6.28
C TRP A 103 10.36 0.59 -6.78
N ARG A 104 10.98 0.78 -7.96
CA ARG A 104 11.28 2.12 -8.49
C ARG A 104 10.04 2.97 -8.76
N ASN A 105 8.92 2.33 -9.09
CA ASN A 105 7.65 3.04 -9.31
C ASN A 105 6.99 3.56 -8.04
N GLN A 106 7.42 3.17 -6.84
CA GLN A 106 6.73 3.56 -5.62
C GLN A 106 6.85 5.05 -5.30
N PHE A 107 7.87 5.73 -5.86
CA PHE A 107 7.97 7.19 -5.79
C PHE A 107 6.81 7.92 -6.47
N TYR A 108 5.96 7.22 -7.25
CA TYR A 108 4.69 7.73 -7.76
C TYR A 108 3.78 8.25 -6.65
N LEU A 109 3.92 7.71 -5.44
CA LEU A 109 3.24 8.20 -4.25
C LEU A 109 3.45 9.71 -4.02
N PHE A 110 4.64 10.24 -4.32
CA PHE A 110 4.90 11.67 -4.14
C PHE A 110 4.23 12.53 -5.21
N ASP A 111 4.00 12.00 -6.41
CA ASP A 111 3.13 12.64 -7.42
C ASP A 111 1.68 12.70 -6.93
N VAL A 112 1.21 11.64 -6.25
CA VAL A 112 -0.10 11.62 -5.59
C VAL A 112 -0.17 12.67 -4.48
N LEU A 113 0.80 12.70 -3.56
CA LEU A 113 0.84 13.69 -2.47
C LEU A 113 0.86 15.14 -3.00
N GLU A 114 1.59 15.41 -4.09
CA GLU A 114 1.57 16.72 -4.74
C GLU A 114 0.21 17.14 -5.27
N TYR A 115 -0.58 16.18 -5.78
CA TYR A 115 -1.95 16.45 -6.18
C TYR A 115 -2.83 16.75 -4.97
N LEU A 116 -2.72 15.92 -3.92
CA LEU A 116 -3.51 16.01 -2.70
C LEU A 116 -3.28 17.29 -1.89
N LYS A 117 -2.13 17.97 -2.04
CA LYS A 117 -1.87 19.25 -1.35
C LYS A 117 -2.95 20.32 -1.64
N ASN A 118 -3.63 20.22 -2.79
CA ASN A 118 -4.67 21.16 -3.20
C ASN A 118 -6.09 20.70 -2.83
N LEU A 119 -6.23 19.54 -2.17
CA LEU A 119 -7.50 18.99 -1.73
C LEU A 119 -7.59 19.13 -0.22
N GLU A 120 -8.35 20.13 0.25
CA GLU A 120 -8.51 20.37 1.68
C GLU A 120 -9.27 19.20 2.35
N GLY A 121 -8.66 18.58 3.37
CA GLY A 121 -9.26 17.54 4.19
C GLY A 121 -8.30 16.48 4.71
N ASN A 122 -8.87 15.37 5.15
CA ASN A 122 -8.17 14.21 5.67
C ASN A 122 -7.91 13.19 4.54
N HIS A 123 -6.66 12.82 4.31
CA HIS A 123 -6.27 11.86 3.28
C HIS A 123 -5.89 10.52 3.90
N LEU A 124 -6.53 9.44 3.47
CA LEU A 124 -6.12 8.07 3.74
C LEU A 124 -5.72 7.40 2.42
N ILE A 125 -4.43 7.15 2.26
CA ILE A 125 -3.86 6.41 1.13
C ILE A 125 -3.48 5.00 1.60
N LEU A 126 -3.95 4.00 0.87
CA LEU A 126 -3.69 2.58 1.15
C LEU A 126 -3.16 1.85 -0.07
N ASP A 127 -2.28 0.89 0.19
CA ASP A 127 -1.96 -0.13 -0.80
C ASP A 127 -3.20 -0.94 -1.19
N SER A 128 -3.24 -1.35 -2.46
CA SER A 128 -4.39 -2.06 -3.04
C SER A 128 -4.70 -3.42 -2.39
N ASP A 129 -3.74 -4.05 -1.72
CA ASP A 129 -3.88 -5.35 -1.03
C ASP A 129 -4.33 -5.21 0.42
N CYS A 130 -5.24 -4.26 0.63
CA CYS A 130 -5.99 -4.08 1.86
C CYS A 130 -7.44 -4.55 1.70
N VAL A 131 -8.03 -5.05 2.79
CA VAL A 131 -9.48 -5.21 2.96
C VAL A 131 -9.93 -4.27 4.07
N ILE A 132 -10.96 -3.47 3.80
CA ILE A 132 -11.59 -2.64 4.84
C ILE A 132 -12.67 -3.48 5.52
N ALA A 133 -12.35 -3.95 6.73
CA ALA A 133 -13.16 -4.89 7.49
C ALA A 133 -14.18 -4.19 8.39
N HIS A 134 -13.85 -2.99 8.88
CA HIS A 134 -14.69 -2.22 9.80
C HIS A 134 -14.71 -0.72 9.44
N SER A 135 -15.53 0.04 10.16
CA SER A 135 -15.63 1.49 10.02
C SER A 135 -14.29 2.22 10.25
N LEU A 136 -14.04 3.23 9.43
CA LEU A 136 -12.89 4.14 9.47
C LEU A 136 -13.20 5.46 10.19
N GLN A 137 -14.38 5.59 10.81
CA GLN A 137 -14.82 6.82 11.48
C GLN A 137 -13.78 7.31 12.49
N ASN A 138 -13.34 6.42 13.38
CA ASN A 138 -12.35 6.74 14.41
C ASN A 138 -10.97 7.04 13.79
N LEU A 139 -10.67 6.51 12.61
CA LEU A 139 -9.42 6.78 11.92
C LEU A 139 -9.39 8.21 11.41
N TYR A 140 -10.44 8.65 10.73
CA TYR A 140 -10.52 10.03 10.21
C TYR A 140 -10.56 11.08 11.32
N GLN A 141 -11.26 10.80 12.43
CA GLN A 141 -11.21 11.67 13.62
C GLN A 141 -9.80 11.79 14.20
N GLU A 142 -9.04 10.69 14.19
CA GLU A 142 -7.65 10.69 14.64
C GLU A 142 -6.75 11.45 13.66
N ILE A 143 -6.95 11.34 12.34
CA ILE A 143 -6.24 12.15 11.34
C ILE A 143 -6.46 13.64 11.58
N GLU A 144 -7.72 14.05 11.73
CA GLU A 144 -8.06 15.46 11.93
C GLU A 144 -7.42 16.03 13.20
N ARG A 145 -7.32 15.22 14.26
CA ARG A 145 -6.75 15.62 15.54
C ARG A 145 -5.22 15.66 15.54
N GLU A 146 -4.58 14.65 14.97
CA GLU A 146 -3.13 14.41 15.10
C GLU A 146 -2.34 14.87 13.86
N GLN A 147 -3.06 15.26 12.80
CA GLN A 147 -2.57 15.67 11.47
C GLN A 147 -1.82 14.61 10.66
N VAL A 148 -1.08 13.70 11.31
CA VAL A 148 -0.34 12.60 10.69
C VAL A 148 -0.43 11.37 11.59
N LEU A 149 -0.77 10.22 11.01
CA LEU A 149 -0.71 8.92 11.66
C LEU A 149 0.34 8.09 10.94
N THR A 150 1.38 7.66 11.66
CA THR A 150 2.45 6.83 11.09
C THR A 150 2.31 5.36 11.54
N LEU A 151 2.83 4.46 10.71
CA LEU A 151 2.83 3.02 10.95
C LEU A 151 4.27 2.49 10.99
N PRO A 152 4.92 2.43 12.17
CA PRO A 152 6.23 1.81 12.27
C PRO A 152 6.12 0.29 12.03
N ILE A 153 7.07 -0.28 11.30
CA ILE A 153 7.16 -1.73 11.07
C ILE A 153 8.22 -2.32 11.99
N ASP A 154 7.88 -3.45 12.63
CA ASP A 154 8.72 -4.12 13.63
C ASP A 154 9.88 -4.91 13.01
N TYR A 155 10.77 -4.22 12.29
CA TYR A 155 12.03 -4.77 11.81
C TYR A 155 13.17 -4.53 12.81
N SER A 156 14.17 -5.42 12.81
CA SER A 156 15.41 -5.14 13.54
C SER A 156 16.16 -4.00 12.84
N ILE A 157 17.00 -3.28 13.57
CA ILE A 157 17.69 -2.09 13.05
C ILE A 157 18.65 -2.40 11.89
N GLU A 158 19.21 -3.61 11.88
CA GLU A 158 20.14 -4.12 10.86
C GLU A 158 19.44 -4.85 9.72
N LYS A 159 18.12 -5.07 9.81
CA LYS A 159 17.37 -5.78 8.77
C LYS A 159 17.50 -5.02 7.45
N ASP A 160 17.97 -5.69 6.41
CA ASP A 160 17.87 -5.15 5.04
C ASP A 160 16.40 -5.03 4.64
N ILE A 161 15.99 -3.80 4.36
CA ILE A 161 14.67 -3.45 3.86
C ILE A 161 14.91 -2.86 2.47
N ASN A 162 14.73 -3.68 1.43
CA ASN A 162 14.92 -3.24 0.04
C ASN A 162 16.27 -2.50 -0.18
N GLY A 163 17.37 -3.07 0.34
CA GLY A 163 18.72 -2.52 0.17
C GLY A 163 19.10 -1.36 1.10
N CYS A 164 18.27 -1.03 2.09
CA CYS A 164 18.59 -0.06 3.14
C CYS A 164 18.03 -0.52 4.49
N SER A 165 18.88 -0.63 5.52
CA SER A 165 18.44 -0.90 6.89
C SER A 165 18.07 0.39 7.63
N MET A 166 17.41 0.28 8.78
CA MET A 166 17.15 1.44 9.64
C MET A 166 18.45 2.08 10.14
N GLU A 167 19.49 1.29 10.42
CA GLU A 167 20.81 1.82 10.76
C GLU A 167 21.36 2.69 9.62
N GLN A 168 21.27 2.21 8.39
CA GLN A 168 21.71 2.96 7.21
C GLN A 168 20.86 4.21 6.98
N MET A 169 19.53 4.15 7.19
CA MET A 169 18.66 5.33 7.10
C MET A 169 19.08 6.43 8.08
N ARG A 170 19.50 6.06 9.30
CA ARG A 170 19.97 7.01 10.32
C ARG A 170 21.30 7.65 9.93
N GLN A 171 22.22 6.86 9.39
CA GLN A 171 23.50 7.34 8.87
C GLN A 171 23.31 8.28 7.67
N ILE A 172 22.42 7.91 6.74
CA ILE A 172 22.03 8.75 5.61
C ILE A 172 21.46 10.08 6.11
N TYR A 173 20.49 10.06 7.03
CA TYR A 173 19.88 11.29 7.56
C TYR A 173 20.91 12.20 8.24
N GLN A 174 21.75 11.62 9.12
CA GLN A 174 22.84 12.35 9.77
C GLN A 174 23.75 13.02 8.73
N LYS A 175 24.14 12.30 7.68
CA LYS A 175 24.98 12.84 6.60
C LYS A 175 24.27 13.92 5.78
N MET A 176 23.01 13.71 5.44
CA MET A 176 22.21 14.64 4.63
C MET A 176 22.06 16.01 5.31
N PHE A 177 21.93 16.01 6.64
CA PHE A 177 21.51 17.21 7.38
C PHE A 177 22.54 17.71 8.40
N ASP A 178 23.70 17.07 8.50
CA ASP A 178 24.77 17.41 9.45
C ASP A 178 24.24 17.53 10.89
N THR A 179 23.49 16.50 11.33
CA THR A 179 22.86 16.47 12.66
C THR A 179 23.52 15.46 13.59
N GLU A 180 23.14 15.50 14.87
CA GLU A 180 23.34 14.35 15.75
C GLU A 180 22.68 13.08 15.19
N TYR A 181 23.18 11.92 15.62
CA TYR A 181 22.70 10.63 15.16
C TYR A 181 21.21 10.43 15.55
N PRO A 182 20.30 10.19 14.58
CA PRO A 182 18.86 10.23 14.82
C PRO A 182 18.32 8.92 15.41
N LYS A 183 18.59 8.69 16.71
CA LYS A 183 18.23 7.44 17.43
C LYS A 183 16.75 7.05 17.38
N ASN A 184 15.86 8.02 17.14
CA ASN A 184 14.41 7.82 17.13
C ASN A 184 13.83 7.75 15.70
N LEU A 185 14.66 7.82 14.66
CA LEU A 185 14.20 7.57 13.29
C LEU A 185 13.90 6.08 13.14
N LEU A 186 12.67 5.78 12.74
CA LEU A 186 12.13 4.44 12.53
C LEU A 186 11.69 4.29 11.08
N TYR A 187 11.70 3.06 10.57
CA TYR A 187 11.10 2.74 9.28
C TYR A 187 9.56 2.69 9.42
N MET A 188 8.90 3.59 8.70
CA MET A 188 7.45 3.68 8.58
C MET A 188 7.00 2.99 7.29
N GLY A 189 6.01 2.10 7.40
CA GLY A 189 5.48 1.36 6.26
C GLY A 189 4.74 2.26 5.27
N GLY A 190 5.05 2.12 3.98
CA GLY A 190 4.40 2.85 2.88
C GLY A 190 2.96 2.41 2.58
N GLU A 191 2.51 1.27 3.15
CA GLU A 191 1.17 0.73 2.92
C GLU A 191 0.03 1.56 3.52
N PHE A 192 0.37 2.49 4.41
CA PHE A 192 -0.57 3.28 5.19
C PHE A 192 -0.05 4.71 5.34
N ILE A 193 -0.76 5.64 4.71
CA ILE A 193 -0.44 7.05 4.79
C ILE A 193 -1.71 7.80 5.11
N ALA A 194 -1.72 8.40 6.30
CA ALA A 194 -2.90 9.03 6.86
C ALA A 194 -2.49 10.41 7.38
N MET A 195 -2.91 11.45 6.67
CA MET A 195 -2.53 12.83 7.01
C MET A 195 -3.51 13.86 6.47
N THR A 196 -3.52 15.06 7.06
CA THR A 196 -4.31 16.18 6.56
C THR A 196 -3.63 16.88 5.37
N SER A 197 -4.38 17.69 4.63
CA SER A 197 -3.85 18.59 3.58
C SER A 197 -2.73 19.51 4.06
N GLU A 198 -2.82 20.00 5.29
CA GLU A 198 -1.82 20.88 5.90
C GLU A 198 -0.51 20.11 6.12
N ALA A 199 -0.60 18.89 6.63
CA ALA A 199 0.55 18.01 6.81
C ALA A 199 1.20 17.61 5.47
N VAL A 200 0.40 17.38 4.41
CA VAL A 200 0.93 17.17 3.05
C VAL A 200 1.73 18.40 2.61
N SER A 201 1.19 19.60 2.83
CA SER A 201 1.83 20.86 2.43
C SER A 201 3.14 21.12 3.18
N GLU A 202 3.25 20.67 4.44
CA GLU A 202 4.48 20.71 5.23
C GLU A 202 5.49 19.62 4.80
N LEU A 203 5.01 18.43 4.43
CA LEU A 203 5.84 17.30 4.03
C LEU A 203 6.55 17.55 2.70
N LEU A 204 5.88 18.15 1.72
CA LEU A 204 6.41 18.26 0.35
C LEU A 204 7.73 19.05 0.24
N PRO A 205 7.89 20.23 0.87
CA PRO A 205 9.19 20.91 0.89
C PRO A 205 10.32 20.07 1.49
N ILE A 206 10.02 19.31 2.55
CA ILE A 206 10.97 18.38 3.18
C ILE A 206 11.35 17.26 2.20
N PHE A 207 10.35 16.67 1.55
CA PHE A 207 10.57 15.65 0.54
C PHE A 207 11.48 16.15 -0.59
N TYR A 208 11.26 17.35 -1.12
CA TYR A 208 12.13 17.87 -2.19
C TYR A 208 13.59 18.01 -1.77
N ASP A 209 13.85 18.43 -0.53
CA ASP A 209 15.22 18.52 -0.01
C ASP A 209 15.83 17.13 0.20
N VAL A 210 15.09 16.18 0.80
CA VAL A 210 15.52 14.79 0.95
C VAL A 210 15.84 14.17 -0.40
N TRP A 211 14.93 14.32 -1.37
CA TRP A 211 15.09 13.79 -2.73
C TRP A 211 16.33 14.33 -3.42
N ALA A 212 16.53 15.66 -3.41
CA ALA A 212 17.69 16.27 -4.03
C ALA A 212 19.02 15.82 -3.39
N LYS A 213 19.03 15.57 -2.08
CA LYS A 213 20.22 15.03 -1.40
C LYS A 213 20.44 13.55 -1.71
N ASP A 214 19.38 12.76 -1.80
CA ASP A 214 19.47 11.33 -2.10
C ASP A 214 19.98 11.08 -3.53
N GLN A 215 19.58 11.93 -4.48
CA GLN A 215 20.14 11.93 -5.83
C GLN A 215 21.66 12.16 -5.84
N LYS A 216 22.18 13.04 -4.98
CA LYS A 216 23.64 13.24 -4.85
C LYS A 216 24.34 12.01 -4.30
N LEU A 217 23.74 11.32 -3.32
CA LEU A 217 24.30 10.06 -2.79
C LEU A 217 24.38 9.00 -3.89
N TYR A 218 23.34 8.90 -4.73
CA TYR A 218 23.37 8.03 -5.92
C TYR A 218 24.49 8.41 -6.89
N GLU A 219 24.63 9.68 -7.26
CA GLU A 219 25.68 10.16 -8.18
C GLU A 219 27.08 9.85 -7.65
N GLN A 220 27.25 9.90 -6.32
CA GLN A 220 28.50 9.57 -5.62
C GLN A 220 28.70 8.07 -5.40
N LYS A 221 27.75 7.23 -5.83
CA LYS A 221 27.72 5.77 -5.64
C LYS A 221 27.78 5.35 -4.16
N GLU A 222 27.14 6.14 -3.31
CA GLU A 222 27.04 5.88 -1.88
C GLU A 222 25.75 5.16 -1.49
N GLN A 223 25.66 4.77 -0.21
CA GLN A 223 24.42 4.27 0.39
C GLN A 223 23.36 5.38 0.34
N LYS A 224 22.15 5.02 -0.12
CA LYS A 224 21.04 5.94 -0.41
C LYS A 224 19.70 5.28 -0.06
N LEU A 225 18.61 6.02 -0.21
CA LEU A 225 17.25 5.50 -0.07
C LEU A 225 16.80 4.85 -1.39
N ASN A 226 16.15 3.69 -1.28
CA ASN A 226 15.78 2.90 -2.47
C ASN A 226 14.27 2.86 -2.77
N GLU A 227 13.42 3.28 -1.85
CA GLU A 227 11.96 3.25 -1.99
C GLU A 227 11.29 4.43 -1.27
N GLU A 228 9.99 4.59 -1.50
CA GLU A 228 9.15 5.65 -0.96
C GLU A 228 9.03 5.60 0.56
N ALA A 229 8.92 4.40 1.15
CA ALA A 229 8.78 4.23 2.61
C ALA A 229 10.03 4.70 3.36
N HIS A 230 11.23 4.47 2.81
CA HIS A 230 12.47 5.05 3.34
C HIS A 230 12.41 6.58 3.36
N THR A 231 12.00 7.16 2.24
CA THR A 231 11.92 8.62 2.06
C THR A 231 10.88 9.25 2.99
N LEU A 232 9.68 8.66 3.05
CA LEU A 232 8.63 9.08 3.97
C LEU A 232 9.06 9.01 5.43
N SER A 233 9.79 7.97 5.82
CA SER A 233 10.29 7.82 7.19
C SER A 233 11.20 9.00 7.59
N LEU A 234 12.09 9.42 6.70
CA LEU A 234 12.92 10.61 6.92
C LEU A 234 12.07 11.89 6.96
N CYS A 235 11.05 12.00 6.10
CA CYS A 235 10.16 13.15 6.07
C CYS A 235 9.39 13.30 7.38
N TYR A 236 8.75 12.23 7.86
CA TYR A 236 8.01 12.23 9.14
C TYR A 236 8.91 12.57 10.32
N TYR A 237 10.13 12.02 10.34
CA TYR A 237 11.11 12.34 11.37
C TYR A 237 11.48 13.83 11.36
N ARG A 238 11.72 14.41 10.18
CA ARG A 238 12.09 15.82 10.03
C ARG A 238 10.94 16.79 10.36
N MET A 239 9.69 16.39 10.10
CA MET A 239 8.49 17.13 10.52
C MET A 239 8.29 17.08 12.05
N GLY A 240 8.95 16.15 12.76
CA GLY A 240 8.68 15.90 14.17
C GLY A 240 7.32 15.22 14.42
N LYS A 241 6.73 14.58 13.41
CA LYS A 241 5.40 13.94 13.47
C LYS A 241 5.44 12.42 13.47
N VAL A 242 6.48 11.84 14.09
CA VAL A 242 6.62 10.39 14.27
C VAL A 242 5.75 9.91 15.43
N ASN A 243 4.86 8.96 15.16
CA ASN A 243 4.03 8.27 16.15
C ASN A 243 3.77 6.80 15.76
N GLU A 244 2.89 6.12 16.47
CA GLU A 244 2.50 4.72 16.18
C GLU A 244 0.98 4.54 16.10
N LEU A 245 0.24 5.63 15.92
CA LEU A 245 -1.21 5.65 15.99
C LEU A 245 -1.87 4.83 14.88
N GLY A 246 -1.19 4.65 13.74
CA GLY A 246 -1.65 3.76 12.65
C GLY A 246 -1.86 2.32 13.11
N ARG A 247 -1.11 1.84 14.11
CA ARG A 247 -1.23 0.45 14.63
C ARG A 247 -2.59 0.14 15.24
N LYS A 248 -3.38 1.16 15.62
CA LYS A 248 -4.75 0.99 16.10
C LYS A 248 -5.70 0.46 15.01
N TYR A 249 -5.37 0.72 13.74
CA TYR A 249 -6.28 0.50 12.61
C TYR A 249 -5.78 -0.51 11.60
N ILE A 250 -4.45 -0.65 11.47
CA ILE A 250 -3.81 -1.48 10.45
C ILE A 250 -2.55 -2.17 10.99
N ARG A 251 -2.25 -3.33 10.40
CA ARG A 251 -0.96 -3.99 10.53
C ARG A 251 -0.60 -4.69 9.23
N ARG A 252 0.70 -4.79 8.91
CA ARG A 252 1.21 -5.70 7.89
C ARG A 252 1.07 -7.15 8.36
N ILE A 253 0.12 -7.89 7.79
CA ILE A 253 -0.18 -9.26 8.21
C ILE A 253 0.32 -10.24 7.16
N TRP A 254 1.37 -10.98 7.49
CA TRP A 254 1.87 -12.06 6.66
C TRP A 254 1.14 -13.37 6.99
N THR A 255 0.56 -14.00 5.97
CA THR A 255 -0.11 -15.31 6.04
C THR A 255 0.65 -16.41 5.28
N ASP A 256 1.83 -16.10 4.75
CA ASP A 256 2.70 -17.07 4.06
C ASP A 256 3.30 -18.08 5.04
N MET A 257 3.57 -19.32 4.59
CA MET A 257 4.08 -20.38 5.46
C MET A 257 5.36 -20.03 6.22
N ASN A 258 6.28 -19.29 5.60
CA ASN A 258 7.58 -18.99 6.19
C ASN A 258 7.55 -17.75 7.08
N LEU A 259 6.50 -16.93 6.96
CA LEU A 259 6.39 -15.63 7.59
C LEU A 259 5.04 -15.43 8.29
N ASP A 260 4.31 -16.49 8.64
CA ASP A 260 3.00 -16.38 9.28
C ASP A 260 3.12 -15.63 10.62
N GLN A 261 2.59 -14.41 10.63
CA GLN A 261 2.68 -13.44 11.71
C GLN A 261 1.30 -13.03 12.20
N VAL A 262 0.24 -13.77 11.90
CA VAL A 262 -1.11 -13.45 12.39
C VAL A 262 -1.13 -13.53 13.92
N LYS A 263 -1.72 -12.52 14.56
CA LYS A 263 -1.85 -12.35 16.01
C LYS A 263 -3.33 -12.31 16.39
N GLU A 264 -3.62 -12.68 17.63
CA GLU A 264 -4.96 -12.50 18.18
C GLU A 264 -5.37 -11.03 18.11
N GLY A 265 -6.60 -10.77 17.65
CA GLY A 265 -7.15 -9.43 17.52
C GLY A 265 -6.89 -8.74 16.17
N ASP A 266 -6.09 -9.33 15.27
CA ASP A 266 -5.93 -8.78 13.91
C ASP A 266 -7.26 -8.68 13.15
N ASP A 267 -8.18 -9.62 13.41
CA ASP A 267 -9.52 -9.64 12.83
C ASP A 267 -10.38 -8.44 13.25
N LYS A 268 -9.99 -7.76 14.33
CA LYS A 268 -10.66 -6.57 14.86
C LYS A 268 -10.10 -5.27 14.27
N LEU A 269 -8.98 -5.31 13.54
CA LEU A 269 -8.42 -4.15 12.86
C LEU A 269 -9.34 -3.70 11.73
N ALA A 270 -9.53 -2.38 11.60
CA ALA A 270 -10.38 -1.82 10.54
C ALA A 270 -9.82 -2.11 9.14
N ILE A 271 -8.49 -2.22 9.01
CA ILE A 271 -7.80 -2.43 7.75
C ILE A 271 -6.92 -3.67 7.85
N TRP A 272 -7.17 -4.65 6.99
CA TRP A 272 -6.37 -5.86 6.88
C TRP A 272 -5.42 -5.74 5.68
N HIS A 273 -4.16 -5.39 5.93
CA HIS A 273 -3.12 -5.39 4.91
C HIS A 273 -2.49 -6.78 4.79
N LEU A 274 -2.69 -7.44 3.65
CA LEU A 274 -2.42 -8.88 3.47
C LEU A 274 -1.58 -9.18 2.20
N PRO A 275 -0.27 -8.82 2.18
CA PRO A 275 0.56 -8.96 0.99
C PRO A 275 0.65 -10.36 0.40
N ALA A 276 0.64 -11.39 1.24
CA ALA A 276 0.76 -12.78 0.80
C ALA A 276 -0.51 -13.30 0.10
N GLU A 277 -1.66 -12.64 0.28
CA GLU A 277 -2.95 -13.10 -0.22
C GLU A 277 -3.30 -12.55 -1.61
N LYS A 278 -2.49 -11.65 -2.17
CA LYS A 278 -2.71 -10.99 -3.49
C LYS A 278 -3.17 -11.96 -4.58
N LYS A 279 -2.46 -13.09 -4.73
CA LYS A 279 -2.76 -14.11 -5.75
C LYS A 279 -3.88 -15.08 -5.37
N PHE A 280 -4.26 -15.12 -4.10
CA PHE A 280 -5.09 -16.17 -3.53
C PHE A 280 -6.34 -15.58 -2.88
N GLY A 281 -6.26 -15.14 -1.62
CA GLY A 281 -7.38 -14.59 -0.89
C GLY A 281 -8.09 -13.46 -1.61
N PHE A 282 -7.36 -12.50 -2.19
CA PHE A 282 -7.94 -11.41 -2.98
C PHE A 282 -8.64 -11.91 -4.25
N ALA A 283 -8.01 -12.84 -4.97
CA ALA A 283 -8.62 -13.41 -6.18
C ALA A 283 -9.91 -14.20 -5.88
N GLU A 284 -9.98 -14.88 -4.74
CA GLU A 284 -11.19 -15.60 -4.30
C GLU A 284 -12.28 -14.64 -3.80
N LEU A 285 -11.91 -13.63 -3.01
CA LEU A 285 -12.85 -12.62 -2.52
C LEU A 285 -13.44 -11.81 -3.68
N PHE A 286 -12.61 -11.38 -4.63
CA PHE A 286 -13.01 -10.73 -5.87
C PHE A 286 -14.11 -11.52 -6.60
N LYS A 287 -13.92 -12.82 -6.82
CA LYS A 287 -14.91 -13.68 -7.50
C LYS A 287 -16.24 -13.74 -6.78
N ARG A 288 -16.21 -13.70 -5.45
CA ARG A 288 -17.43 -13.74 -4.62
C ARG A 288 -18.15 -12.40 -4.61
N LEU A 289 -17.41 -11.29 -4.71
CA LEU A 289 -17.96 -9.93 -4.66
C LEU A 289 -18.45 -9.42 -6.01
N LYS A 290 -17.81 -9.79 -7.14
CA LYS A 290 -18.03 -9.14 -8.45
C LYS A 290 -19.47 -9.17 -8.98
N ASN A 291 -20.25 -10.17 -8.59
CA ASN A 291 -21.64 -10.33 -9.07
C ASN A 291 -22.67 -10.14 -7.96
N ARG A 292 -22.26 -9.63 -6.79
CA ARG A 292 -23.14 -9.48 -5.63
C ARG A 292 -23.40 -8.00 -5.33
N GLN A 293 -24.67 -7.71 -5.08
CA GLN A 293 -25.16 -6.42 -4.62
C GLN A 293 -25.72 -6.58 -3.20
N ASN A 294 -25.88 -5.45 -2.48
CA ASN A 294 -26.49 -5.40 -1.15
C ASN A 294 -25.84 -6.31 -0.09
N ILE A 295 -24.51 -6.38 -0.10
CA ILE A 295 -23.72 -7.12 0.89
C ILE A 295 -23.67 -6.29 2.18
N THR A 296 -24.00 -6.89 3.32
CA THR A 296 -23.85 -6.19 4.62
C THR A 296 -22.39 -6.22 5.10
N PRO A 297 -21.97 -5.29 5.98
CA PRO A 297 -20.64 -5.34 6.59
C PRO A 297 -20.30 -6.69 7.25
N GLU A 298 -21.26 -7.34 7.92
CA GLU A 298 -21.06 -8.64 8.58
C GLU A 298 -20.90 -9.78 7.56
N GLU A 299 -21.61 -9.71 6.43
CA GLU A 299 -21.42 -10.66 5.33
C GLU A 299 -20.06 -10.50 4.68
N LEU A 300 -19.65 -9.25 4.42
CA LEU A 300 -18.31 -8.94 3.92
C LEU A 300 -17.25 -9.49 4.86
N LEU A 301 -17.32 -9.21 6.16
CA LEU A 301 -16.34 -9.67 7.15
C LEU A 301 -16.20 -11.19 7.14
N ARG A 302 -17.33 -11.92 7.18
CA ARG A 302 -17.34 -13.40 7.12
C ARG A 302 -16.75 -13.93 5.81
N MET A 303 -17.03 -13.28 4.69
CA MET A 303 -16.48 -13.66 3.39
C MET A 303 -14.98 -13.38 3.31
N SER A 304 -14.55 -12.21 3.77
CA SER A 304 -13.16 -11.79 3.82
C SER A 304 -12.35 -12.74 4.67
N ASP A 305 -12.77 -13.03 5.90
CA ASP A 305 -12.06 -13.97 6.76
C ASP A 305 -12.02 -15.39 6.15
N ARG A 306 -13.11 -15.84 5.54
CA ARG A 306 -13.10 -17.14 4.83
C ARG A 306 -12.06 -17.18 3.70
N CYS A 307 -11.81 -16.06 3.02
CA CYS A 307 -10.85 -15.97 1.92
C CYS A 307 -9.42 -15.72 2.42
N MET A 308 -9.23 -14.86 3.41
CA MET A 308 -7.92 -14.42 3.91
C MET A 308 -7.36 -15.29 5.04
N LYS A 309 -8.25 -16.02 5.74
CA LYS A 309 -7.94 -16.96 6.83
C LYS A 309 -7.28 -16.31 8.05
N LEU A 310 -7.71 -15.12 8.43
CA LEU A 310 -7.18 -14.43 9.61
C LEU A 310 -7.54 -15.15 10.91
N THR A 311 -8.80 -15.55 11.10
CA THR A 311 -9.24 -16.25 12.31
C THR A 311 -8.89 -17.75 12.32
N ALA A 312 -8.38 -18.28 11.20
CA ALA A 312 -7.98 -19.67 11.11
C ALA A 312 -6.76 -19.96 12.00
N THR A 313 -6.56 -21.21 12.42
CA THR A 313 -5.31 -21.58 13.12
C THR A 313 -4.13 -21.56 12.15
N LYS A 314 -2.91 -21.49 12.69
CA LYS A 314 -1.67 -21.56 11.88
C LYS A 314 -1.61 -22.85 11.05
N GLU A 315 -2.04 -23.97 11.60
CA GLU A 315 -2.09 -25.27 10.91
C GLU A 315 -3.10 -25.24 9.77
N GLN A 316 -4.26 -24.62 9.97
CA GLN A 316 -5.28 -24.46 8.94
C GLN A 316 -4.78 -23.56 7.81
N ARG A 317 -4.12 -22.43 8.12
CA ARG A 317 -3.48 -21.58 7.11
C ARG A 317 -2.42 -22.32 6.33
N LYS A 318 -1.52 -23.04 7.01
CA LYS A 318 -0.48 -23.88 6.39
C LYS A 318 -1.07 -24.92 5.44
N ARG A 319 -2.11 -25.65 5.88
CA ARG A 319 -2.82 -26.63 5.03
C ARG A 319 -3.43 -25.96 3.78
N ASN A 320 -4.07 -24.81 3.97
CA ASN A 320 -4.67 -24.07 2.87
C ASN A 320 -3.63 -23.58 1.85
N TRP A 321 -2.47 -23.13 2.33
CA TRP A 321 -1.36 -22.74 1.47
C TRP A 321 -0.93 -23.90 0.57
N TYR A 322 -0.72 -25.11 1.11
CA TYR A 322 -0.36 -26.28 0.30
C TYR A 322 -1.42 -26.64 -0.74
N VAL A 323 -2.71 -26.57 -0.37
CA VAL A 323 -3.82 -26.82 -1.30
C VAL A 323 -3.82 -25.79 -2.43
N ARG A 324 -3.64 -24.50 -2.12
CA ARG A 324 -3.60 -23.42 -3.11
C ARG A 324 -2.38 -23.54 -4.03
N TYR A 325 -1.22 -23.78 -3.46
CA TYR A 325 0.03 -23.98 -4.19
C TYR A 325 -0.06 -25.19 -5.13
N GLY A 326 -0.53 -26.32 -4.63
CA GLY A 326 -0.76 -27.54 -5.41
C GLY A 326 -1.72 -27.32 -6.56
N LYS A 327 -2.88 -26.69 -6.32
CA LYS A 327 -3.86 -26.36 -7.38
C LYS A 327 -3.27 -25.46 -8.46
N ASN A 328 -2.48 -24.45 -8.10
CA ASN A 328 -1.83 -23.57 -9.07
C ASN A 328 -0.76 -24.30 -9.89
N LYS A 329 0.03 -25.17 -9.26
CA LYS A 329 1.02 -26.00 -9.96
C LYS A 329 0.34 -26.94 -10.97
N ILE A 330 -0.79 -27.55 -10.59
CA ILE A 330 -1.59 -28.40 -11.46
C ILE A 330 -2.18 -27.59 -12.63
N LYS A 331 -2.78 -26.41 -12.39
CA LYS A 331 -3.31 -25.56 -13.46
C LYS A 331 -2.26 -25.20 -14.51
N LYS A 332 -1.03 -24.89 -14.10
CA LYS A 332 0.08 -24.61 -15.01
C LYS A 332 0.50 -25.81 -15.88
N LEU A 333 0.19 -27.04 -15.47
CA LEU A 333 0.45 -28.24 -16.28
C LEU A 333 -0.60 -28.45 -17.38
N PHE A 334 -1.80 -27.88 -17.24
CA PHE A 334 -2.92 -28.06 -18.17
C PHE A 334 -3.18 -26.85 -19.08
N ILE A 335 -2.46 -25.74 -18.89
CA ILE A 335 -2.44 -24.60 -19.81
C ILE A 335 -1.16 -24.78 -20.65
N LYS A 336 -1.29 -25.45 -21.79
CA LYS A 336 -0.31 -25.48 -22.88
C LYS A 336 -0.89 -24.75 -24.07
#